data_AF-A0A6G2PW30-F1
#
_entry.id   AF-A0A6G2PW30-F1
#
_cell.length_a   1.000
_cell.length_b   1.000
_cell.length_c   1.000
_cell.angle_alpha   90.00
_cell.angle_beta   90.00
_cell.angle_gamma   90.00
#
_symmetry.space_group_name_H-M   'P 1'
#
loop_
_entity.id
_entity.type
_entity.pdbx_description
1 polymer ?
#
loop_
_entity_poly.entity_id
_entity_poly.type
_entity_poly.pdbx_seq_one_letter_code
_entity_poly.pdbx_strand_id
1 'polypeptide(L)'
;SRLDEFVAVLQKVVDRHDILRTAVMWEGLREPVQVVSRHAEIPVREAALEHIAEGDVQGVVDGLLAACGTLMDITVAPLVHVTAAEVPGTTRWVALVQVHHLIQDHT
;
A
#
# COMPACT_ATOMS: atom_id res chain seq x y z
N SER A 1 -10.29 6.09 -12.75
CA SER A 1 -9.65 4.94 -13.42
C SER A 1 -10.09 3.65 -12.70
N ARG A 2 -9.84 2.45 -13.26
CA ARG A 2 -10.10 1.19 -12.53
C ARG A 2 -9.28 1.08 -11.24
N LEU A 3 -8.08 1.67 -11.22
CA LEU A 3 -7.25 1.77 -10.02
C LEU A 3 -7.95 2.62 -8.95
N ASP A 4 -8.45 3.80 -9.31
CA ASP A 4 -9.09 4.72 -8.34
C ASP A 4 -10.31 4.08 -7.68
N GLU A 5 -11.14 3.36 -8.45
CA GLU A 5 -12.29 2.62 -7.92
C GLU A 5 -11.86 1.52 -6.95
N PHE A 6 -10.81 0.77 -7.29
CA PHE A 6 -10.25 -0.26 -6.41
C PHE A 6 -9.71 0.35 -5.10
N VAL A 7 -8.92 1.42 -5.18
CA VAL A 7 -8.38 2.13 -4.01
C VAL A 7 -9.51 2.67 -3.15
N ALA A 8 -10.54 3.27 -3.76
CA ALA A 8 -11.69 3.79 -3.01
C ALA A 8 -12.46 2.70 -2.25
N VAL A 9 -12.54 1.48 -2.79
CA VAL A 9 -13.14 0.34 -2.09
C VAL A 9 -12.21 -0.17 -0.98
N LEU A 10 -10.90 -0.25 -1.22
CA LEU A 10 -9.91 -0.65 -0.22
C LEU A 10 -9.88 0.35 0.96
N GLN A 11 -9.99 1.65 0.68
CA GLN A 11 -10.08 2.70 1.70
C GLN A 11 -11.27 2.46 2.64
N LYS A 12 -12.42 2.02 2.12
CA LYS A 12 -13.59 1.68 2.97
C LYS A 12 -13.31 0.52 3.92
N VAL A 13 -12.45 -0.43 3.52
CA VAL A 13 -12.01 -1.52 4.40
C VAL A 13 -11.12 -0.98 5.51
N VAL A 14 -10.16 -0.11 5.18
CA VAL A 14 -9.31 0.58 6.16
C VAL A 14 -10.16 1.41 7.13
N ASP A 15 -11.09 2.20 6.63
CA ASP A 15 -11.99 3.03 7.45
C ASP A 15 -12.84 2.19 8.42
N ARG A 16 -13.24 0.99 8.00
CA ARG A 16 -14.11 0.10 8.77
C ARG A 16 -13.38 -0.64 9.90
N HIS A 17 -12.07 -0.86 9.79
CA HIS A 17 -11.33 -1.73 10.70
C HIS A 17 -10.23 -0.96 11.44
N ASP A 18 -10.40 -0.81 12.75
CA ASP A 18 -9.45 -0.08 13.62
C ASP A 18 -8.01 -0.56 13.47
N ILE A 19 -7.79 -1.87 13.34
CA ILE A 19 -6.46 -2.47 13.19
C ILE A 19 -5.72 -1.96 11.94
N LEU A 20 -6.44 -1.63 10.85
CA LEU A 20 -5.83 -1.12 9.61
C LEU A 20 -5.48 0.38 9.69
N ARG A 21 -5.97 1.07 10.72
CA ARG A 21 -5.67 2.49 11.01
C ARG A 21 -4.70 2.63 12.18
N THR A 22 -4.06 1.54 12.57
CA THR A 22 -3.12 1.49 13.70
C THR A 22 -1.71 1.85 13.27
N ALA A 23 -1.07 2.73 14.04
CA ALA A 23 0.38 2.95 14.05
C ALA A 23 0.97 2.46 15.37
N VAL A 24 2.30 2.29 15.43
CA VAL A 24 3.04 1.96 16.64
C VAL A 24 3.90 3.15 17.03
N MET A 25 3.71 3.66 18.26
CA MET A 25 4.43 4.81 18.79
C MET A 25 5.27 4.38 20.01
N TRP A 26 6.49 4.88 20.11
CA TRP A 26 7.38 4.61 21.26
C TRP A 26 8.15 5.86 21.75
N GLU A 27 8.27 6.90 20.94
CA GLU A 27 9.02 8.10 21.31
C GLU A 27 8.37 8.84 22.48
N GLY A 28 9.13 9.04 23.56
CA GLY A 28 8.64 9.72 24.77
C GLY A 28 7.65 8.92 25.61
N LEU A 29 7.42 7.64 25.29
CA LEU A 29 6.51 6.74 26.02
C LEU A 29 7.29 5.71 26.82
N ARG A 30 6.66 5.18 27.88
CA ARG A 30 7.27 4.16 28.75
C ARG A 30 7.44 2.81 28.07
N GLU A 31 6.56 2.51 27.12
CA GLU A 31 6.53 1.28 26.33
C GLU A 31 5.90 1.57 24.95
N PRO A 32 6.15 0.72 23.93
CA PRO A 32 5.49 0.86 22.63
C PRO A 32 3.97 0.71 22.77
N VAL A 33 3.21 1.59 22.13
CA VAL A 33 1.75 1.55 22.13
C VAL A 33 1.20 1.55 20.71
N GLN A 34 0.06 0.88 20.53
CA GLN A 34 -0.72 0.95 19.30
C GLN A 34 -1.70 2.11 19.36
N VAL A 35 -1.64 3.00 18.37
CA VAL A 35 -2.51 4.17 18.26
C VAL A 35 -3.43 4.00 17.07
N VAL A 36 -4.73 3.91 17.33
CA VAL A 36 -5.77 3.85 16.29
C VAL A 36 -6.12 5.27 15.85
N SER A 37 -5.79 5.60 14.60
CA SER A 37 -6.10 6.90 14.00
C SER A 37 -7.57 6.99 13.63
N ARG A 38 -8.24 8.12 13.92
CA ARG A 38 -9.65 8.34 13.53
C ARG A 38 -9.87 8.30 12.02
N HIS A 39 -8.86 8.69 11.26
CA HIS A 39 -8.82 8.61 9.81
C HIS A 39 -7.39 8.32 9.39
N ALA A 40 -7.21 7.44 8.40
CA ALA A 40 -5.92 7.09 7.84
C ALA A 40 -6.12 6.81 6.35
N GLU A 41 -5.58 7.67 5.49
CA GLU A 41 -5.71 7.56 4.05
C GLU A 41 -4.60 6.66 3.49
N ILE A 42 -4.97 5.73 2.61
CA ILE A 42 -4.01 4.83 1.96
C ILE A 42 -3.13 5.66 1.02
N PRO A 43 -1.80 5.70 1.23
CA PRO A 43 -0.92 6.33 0.27
C PRO A 43 -0.87 5.49 -1.01
N VAL A 44 -1.17 6.14 -2.13
CA VAL A 44 -1.08 5.55 -3.48
C VAL A 44 0.08 6.20 -4.21
N ARG A 45 1.01 5.38 -4.68
CA ARG A 45 2.14 5.82 -5.51
C ARG A 45 2.06 5.18 -6.88
N GLU A 46 2.06 6.01 -7.91
CA GLU A 46 2.25 5.52 -9.28
C GLU A 46 3.76 5.37 -9.56
N ALA A 47 4.18 4.18 -9.99
CA ALA A 47 5.56 3.89 -10.35
C ALA A 47 5.77 4.20 -11.83
N ALA A 48 6.72 5.09 -12.12
CA ALA A 48 7.23 5.28 -13.47
C ALA A 48 8.17 4.11 -13.81
N LEU A 49 7.66 3.14 -14.58
CA LEU A 49 8.44 2.00 -15.06
C LEU A 49 8.88 2.26 -16.51
N GLU A 50 10.18 2.19 -16.75
CA GLU A 50 10.76 2.36 -18.08
C GLU A 50 11.06 1.00 -18.71
N HIS A 51 11.16 0.97 -20.05
CA HIS A 51 11.59 -0.20 -20.82
C HIS A 51 10.70 -1.46 -20.71
N ILE A 52 9.43 -1.31 -20.33
CA ILE A 52 8.45 -2.41 -20.36
C ILE A 52 7.80 -2.49 -21.74
N ALA A 53 7.74 -3.70 -22.31
CA ALA A 53 7.10 -3.91 -23.61
C ALA A 53 5.58 -3.70 -23.54
N GLU A 54 4.97 -3.36 -24.68
CA GLU A 54 3.52 -3.21 -24.79
C GLU A 54 2.80 -4.51 -24.39
N GLY A 55 1.82 -4.39 -23.49
CA GLY A 55 1.05 -5.54 -22.98
C GLY A 55 1.82 -6.46 -22.01
N ASP A 56 3.07 -6.17 -21.66
CA ASP A 56 3.88 -7.01 -20.77
C ASP A 56 3.52 -6.81 -19.30
N VAL A 57 2.53 -7.59 -18.84
CA VAL A 57 2.09 -7.57 -17.45
C VAL A 57 3.17 -8.05 -16.49
N GLN A 58 3.98 -9.04 -16.87
CA GLN A 58 4.99 -9.60 -15.97
C GLN A 58 6.13 -8.61 -15.75
N GLY A 59 6.56 -7.91 -16.81
CA GLY A 59 7.53 -6.82 -16.69
C GLY A 59 7.05 -5.70 -15.77
N VAL A 60 5.76 -5.35 -15.80
CA VAL A 60 5.17 -4.39 -14.84
C VAL A 60 5.22 -4.94 -13.41
N VAL A 61 4.85 -6.21 -13.19
CA VAL A 61 4.90 -6.84 -11.86
C VAL A 61 6.32 -6.81 -11.29
N ASP A 62 7.32 -7.22 -12.07
CA ASP A 62 8.71 -7.27 -11.66
C ASP A 62 9.24 -5.85 -11.38
N GLY A 63 8.87 -4.88 -12.23
CA GLY A 63 9.20 -3.47 -12.03
C GLY A 63 8.58 -2.88 -10.77
N LEU A 64 7.32 -3.21 -10.46
CA LEU A 64 6.65 -2.80 -9.22
C LEU A 64 7.34 -3.40 -7.98
N LEU A 65 7.69 -4.68 -8.02
CA LEU A 65 8.42 -5.33 -6.93
C LEU A 65 9.80 -4.71 -6.69
N ALA A 66 10.52 -4.35 -7.76
CA ALA A 66 11.81 -3.66 -7.66
C ALA A 66 11.68 -2.21 -7.17
N ALA A 67 10.62 -1.51 -7.58
CA ALA A 67 10.34 -0.13 -7.18
C ALA A 67 9.74 -0.02 -5.78
N CYS A 68 9.17 -1.11 -5.24
CA CYS A 68 8.60 -1.15 -3.92
C CYS A 68 9.70 -1.25 -2.86
N GLY A 69 9.74 -0.27 -1.95
CA GLY A 69 10.62 -0.35 -0.79
C GLY A 69 10.25 -1.53 0.11
N THR A 70 11.25 -2.14 0.74
CA THR A 70 11.05 -3.23 1.71
C THR A 70 10.72 -2.71 3.11
N LEU A 71 10.93 -1.41 3.36
CA LEU A 71 10.71 -0.76 4.65
C LEU A 71 9.41 0.03 4.65
N MET A 72 8.73 0.00 5.80
CA MET A 72 7.56 0.80 6.08
C MET A 72 7.77 1.48 7.44
N ASP A 73 7.52 2.78 7.52
CA ASP A 73 7.54 3.50 8.79
C ASP A 73 6.30 3.12 9.60
N ILE A 74 6.51 2.31 10.63
CA ILE A 74 5.41 1.80 11.46
C ILE A 74 4.80 2.86 12.39
N THR A 75 5.37 4.06 12.44
CA THR A 75 4.84 5.20 13.23
C THR A 75 3.74 5.95 12.49
N VAL A 76 3.53 5.68 11.20
CA VAL A 76 2.53 6.38 10.38
C VAL A 76 1.46 5.40 9.89
N ALA A 77 0.22 5.60 10.32
CA ALA A 77 -0.92 4.83 9.82
C ALA A 77 -1.41 5.42 8.48
N PRO A 78 -1.99 4.59 7.58
CA PRO A 78 -2.20 3.15 7.73
C PRO A 78 -0.93 2.36 7.37
N LEU A 79 -0.72 1.20 8.00
CA LEU A 79 0.36 0.27 7.61
C LEU A 79 -0.01 -0.58 6.37
N VAL A 80 -0.68 0.08 5.43
CA VAL A 80 -1.18 -0.43 4.16
C VAL A 80 -0.83 0.60 3.09
N HIS A 81 0.07 0.25 2.18
CA HIS A 81 0.48 1.13 1.08
C HIS A 81 0.13 0.50 -0.27
N VAL A 82 -0.16 1.34 -1.27
CA VAL A 82 -0.39 0.89 -2.65
C VAL A 82 0.65 1.51 -3.58
N THR A 83 1.34 0.67 -4.34
CA THR A 83 2.12 1.12 -5.50
C THR A 83 1.49 0.53 -6.76
N ALA A 84 1.26 1.34 -7.79
CA ALA A 84 0.61 0.88 -9.01
C ALA A 84 1.33 1.38 -10.27
N ALA A 85 1.13 0.67 -11.37
CA ALA A 85 1.59 1.08 -12.70
C ALA A 85 0.61 0.58 -13.77
N GLU A 86 0.47 1.36 -14.83
CA GLU A 86 -0.30 0.97 -16.02
C GLU A 86 0.53 0.03 -16.90
N VAL A 87 -0.12 -0.94 -17.53
CA VAL A 87 0.51 -1.81 -18.54
C VAL A 87 0.57 -1.06 -19.87
N PRO A 88 1.78 -0.80 -20.42
CA PRO A 88 1.94 0.03 -21.61
C PRO A 88 1.08 -0.44 -22.79
N GLY A 89 0.48 0.52 -23.50
CA GLY A 89 -0.41 0.30 -24.66
C GLY A 89 -1.75 -0.37 -24.33
N THR A 90 -2.12 -0.47 -23.06
CA THR A 90 -3.41 -1.02 -22.62
C THR A 90 -4.12 -0.04 -21.68
N THR A 91 -5.28 -0.44 -21.15
CA THR A 91 -5.99 0.26 -20.07
C THR A 91 -5.93 -0.51 -18.75
N ARG A 92 -5.01 -1.45 -18.62
CA ARG A 92 -4.90 -2.36 -17.47
C ARG A 92 -3.91 -1.80 -16.46
N TRP A 93 -4.27 -1.91 -15.19
CA TRP A 93 -3.43 -1.51 -14.07
C TRP A 93 -2.98 -2.74 -13.29
N VAL A 94 -1.76 -2.69 -12.78
CA VAL A 94 -1.26 -3.62 -11.77
C VAL A 94 -1.02 -2.81 -10.50
N ALA A 95 -1.56 -3.28 -9.39
CA ALA A 95 -1.37 -2.67 -8.07
C ALA A 95 -0.72 -3.68 -7.13
N LEU A 96 0.41 -3.29 -6.55
CA LEU A 96 1.06 -3.96 -5.44
C LEU A 96 0.55 -3.35 -4.13
N VAL A 97 -0.11 -4.18 -3.32
CA VAL A 97 -0.59 -3.80 -1.98
C VAL A 97 0.38 -4.35 -0.95
N GLN A 98 1.03 -3.44 -0.23
CA GLN A 98 1.94 -3.79 0.87
C GLN A 98 1.20 -3.64 2.19
N VAL A 99 1.21 -4.69 3.02
CA VAL A 99 0.60 -4.68 4.35
C VAL A 99 1.65 -5.10 5.37
N HIS A 100 1.81 -4.33 6.44
CA HIS A 100 2.74 -4.70 7.50
C HIS A 100 2.17 -5.83 8.36
N HIS A 101 2.96 -6.88 8.60
CA HIS A 101 2.53 -8.03 9.41
C HIS A 101 2.11 -7.67 10.85
N LEU A 102 2.55 -6.53 11.41
CA LEU A 102 2.07 -6.05 12.72
C LEU A 102 0.56 -5.78 12.78
N ILE A 103 -0.10 -5.59 11.63
CA ILE A 103 -1.56 -5.41 11.54
C ILE A 103 -2.24 -6.60 10.83
N GLN A 104 -1.49 -7.66 10.53
CA GLN A 104 -1.98 -8.84 9.85
C GLN A 104 -1.22 -10.08 10.31
N ASP A 105 -1.88 -10.95 11.06
CA ASP A 105 -1.36 -12.29 11.33
C ASP A 105 -1.56 -13.19 10.10
N HIS A 106 -0.52 -13.93 9.73
CA HIS A 106 -0.65 -15.10 8.87
C HIS A 106 -0.64 -16.32 9.78
N THR A 107 -1.74 -17.07 9.80
CA THR A 107 -1.83 -18.38 10.47
C THR A 107 -1.58 -19.50 9.48
#